data_AF-A0A136HJD1-F1
#
_entry.id   AF-A0A136HJD1-F1
#
_cell.length_a   1.000
_cell.length_b   1.000
_cell.length_c   1.000
_cell.angle_alpha   90.00
_cell.angle_beta   90.00
_cell.angle_gamma   90.00
#
_symmetry.space_group_name_H-M   'P 1'
#
loop_
_entity.id
_entity.type
_entity.pdbx_description
1 polymer ?
#
loop_
_entity_poly.entity_id
_entity_poly.type
_entity_poly.pdbx_seq_one_letter_code
_entity_poly.pdbx_strand_id
1 'polypeptide(L)' 'MTENTLKTQLKQLLNRGYSEIDVLNLGIAPKHLVDQAISEYNADQRIQDQTLRTQHNQANFAMRLGG' A
#
# COMPACT_ATOMS: atom_id res chain seq x y z
N MET A 1 5.68 -16.78 -16.29
CA MET A 1 5.32 -15.59 -15.50
C MET A 1 6.52 -15.18 -14.68
N THR A 2 6.94 -13.92 -14.75
CA THR A 2 8.05 -13.38 -13.95
C THR A 2 7.54 -12.91 -12.59
N GLU A 3 8.35 -12.99 -11.53
CA GLU A 3 7.94 -12.62 -10.16
C GLU A 3 7.29 -11.23 -10.06
N ASN A 4 7.80 -10.26 -10.83
CA ASN A 4 7.25 -8.90 -10.87
C ASN A 4 5.82 -8.85 -11.41
N THR A 5 5.48 -9.68 -12.40
CA THR A 5 4.10 -9.74 -12.92
C THR A 5 3.14 -10.36 -11.90
N LEU A 6 3.60 -11.39 -11.18
CA LEU A 6 2.81 -12.03 -10.13
C LEU A 6 2.55 -11.07 -8.96
N LYS A 7 3.59 -10.37 -8.50
CA LYS A 7 3.49 -9.36 -7.43
C LYS A 7 2.52 -8.24 -7.76
N THR A 8 2.55 -7.76 -9.01
CA THR A 8 1.62 -6.71 -9.48
C THR A 8 0.18 -7.20 -9.45
N GLN A 9 -0.07 -8.45 -9.85
CA GLN A 9 -1.41 -9.05 -9.83
C GLN A 9 -1.93 -9.25 -8.39
N LEU A 10 -1.07 -9.70 -7.46
CA LEU A 10 -1.44 -9.86 -6.05
C LEU A 10 -1.80 -8.51 -5.41
N LYS A 11 -1.03 -7.45 -5.68
CA LYS A 11 -1.34 -6.08 -5.21
C LYS A 11 -2.67 -5.56 -5.76
N GLN A 12 -2.99 -5.87 -7.02
CA GLN A 12 -4.27 -5.51 -7.62
C GLN A 12 -5.46 -6.23 -6.97
N LEU A 13 -5.30 -7.48 -6.51
CA LEU A 13 -6.36 -8.21 -5.80
C LEU A 13 -6.64 -7.60 -4.43
N LEU A 14 -5.59 -7.28 -3.66
CA LEU A 14 -5.74 -6.58 -2.37
C LEU A 14 -6.46 -5.23 -2.56
N ASN A 15 -6.06 -4.45 -3.56
CA ASN A 15 -6.72 -3.18 -3.88
C ASN A 15 -8.20 -3.32 -4.30
N ARG A 16 -8.64 -4.51 -4.72
CA ARG A 16 -10.04 -4.80 -5.07
C ARG A 16 -10.88 -5.27 -3.87
N GLY A 17 -10.28 -5.38 -2.68
CA GLY A 17 -10.96 -5.78 -1.45
C GLY A 17 -10.95 -7.28 -1.17
N TYR A 18 -10.11 -8.05 -1.88
CA TYR A 18 -9.88 -9.46 -1.52
C TYR A 18 -9.10 -9.54 -0.21
N SER A 19 -9.46 -10.50 0.66
CA SER A 19 -8.72 -10.71 1.90
C SER A 19 -7.33 -11.28 1.63
N GLU A 20 -6.39 -11.01 2.52
CA GLU A 20 -5.02 -11.56 2.42
C GLU A 20 -5.03 -13.10 2.31
N ILE A 21 -5.98 -13.76 3.01
CA ILE A 21 -6.19 -15.20 2.99
C ILE A 21 -6.68 -15.66 1.60
N ASP A 22 -7.57 -14.91 0.97
CA ASP A 22 -8.05 -15.23 -0.39
C ASP A 22 -6.96 -15.03 -1.44
N VAL A 23 -6.13 -14.00 -1.29
CA VAL A 23 -4.97 -13.75 -2.16
C VAL A 23 -3.91 -14.85 -2.00
N LEU A 24 -3.69 -15.33 -0.76
CA LEU A 24 -2.84 -16.49 -0.44
C LEU A 24 -3.39 -17.81 -1.02
N ASN A 25 -4.71 -17.98 -1.04
CA ASN A 25 -5.35 -19.21 -1.52
C ASN A 25 -5.50 -19.22 -3.06
N LEU A 26 -5.67 -18.06 -3.69
CA LEU A 26 -5.77 -17.91 -5.16
C LEU A 26 -4.43 -18.12 -5.86
N GLY A 27 -3.35 -17.73 -5.20
CA GLY A 27 -2.00 -17.95 -5.69
C GLY A 27 -1.37 -19.13 -4.99
N ILE A 28 -1.08 -20.20 -5.72
CA ILE A 28 0.08 -21.07 -5.42
C ILE A 28 1.34 -20.22 -5.66
N ALA A 29 1.48 -19.14 -4.91
CA ALA A 29 2.51 -18.15 -4.99
C ALA A 29 3.42 -18.37 -3.78
N PRO A 30 4.75 -18.37 -3.95
CA PRO A 30 5.68 -18.50 -2.85
C PRO A 30 5.32 -17.50 -1.74
N LYS A 31 5.11 -18.00 -0.52
CA LYS A 31 4.71 -17.21 0.66
C LYS A 31 5.53 -15.92 0.82
N HIS A 32 6.83 -15.97 0.52
CA HIS A 32 7.72 -14.81 0.60
C HIS A 32 7.32 -13.66 -0.34
N LEU A 33 6.77 -13.93 -1.53
CA LEU A 33 6.31 -12.90 -2.46
C LEU A 33 5.02 -12.23 -1.97
N VAL A 34 4.15 -13.01 -1.33
CA VAL A 34 2.92 -12.49 -0.73
C VAL A 34 3.24 -11.64 0.49
N ASP A 35 4.12 -12.13 1.38
CA ASP A 35 4.59 -11.38 2.55
C ASP A 35 5.27 -10.06 2.13
N GLN A 36 6.08 -10.08 1.05
CA GLN A 36 6.67 -8.86 0.48
C GLN A 36 5.61 -7.90 -0.07
N ALA A 37 4.60 -8.40 -0.80
CA ALA A 37 3.55 -7.56 -1.36
C ALA A 37 2.71 -6.90 -0.25
N ILE A 38 2.37 -7.64 0.81
CA ILE A 38 1.65 -7.12 1.99
C ILE A 38 2.51 -6.10 2.72
N SER A 39 3.80 -6.37 2.93
CA SER A 39 4.72 -5.44 3.59
C SER A 39 4.86 -4.13 2.82
N GLU A 40 4.98 -4.19 1.49
CA GLU A 40 5.05 -3.00 0.65
C GLU A 40 3.74 -2.21 0.64
N TYR A 41 2.60 -2.90 0.56
CA TYR A 41 1.29 -2.26 0.65
C TYR A 41 1.13 -1.48 1.96
N ASN A 42 1.50 -2.09 3.09
CA ASN A 42 1.44 -1.45 4.39
C ASN A 42 2.41 -0.26 4.53
N ALA A 43 3.61 -0.36 3.94
CA ALA A 43 4.56 0.75 3.92
C ALA A 43 4.02 1.94 3.10
N ASP A 44 3.45 1.67 1.93
CA ASP A 44 2.84 2.68 1.06
C ASP A 44 1.68 3.42 1.76
N GLN A 45 0.83 2.69 2.48
CA GLN A 45 -0.27 3.28 3.26
C GLN A 45 0.24 4.20 4.38
N ARG A 46 1.28 3.80 5.11
CA ARG A 46 1.89 4.64 6.16
C ARG A 46 2.50 5.92 5.58
N ILE A 47 3.16 5.82 4.43
CA ILE A 47 3.74 6.97 3.74
C ILE A 47 2.64 7.92 3.27
N GLN A 48 1.56 7.40 2.70
CA GLN A 48 0.40 8.22 2.30
C GLN A 48 -0.20 8.96 3.49
N ASP A 49 -0.50 8.27 4.59
CA ASP A 49 -1.06 8.89 5.80
C ASP A 49 -0.14 9.97 6.38
N GLN A 50 1.16 9.70 6.43
CA GLN A 50 2.14 10.66 6.94
C GLN A 50 2.27 11.87 6.02
N THR A 51 2.22 11.66 4.71
CA THR A 51 2.27 12.74 3.71
C THR A 51 1.05 13.63 3.83
N LEU A 52 -0.14 13.04 3.96
CA LEU A 52 -1.40 13.77 4.10
C LEU A 52 -1.40 14.64 5.36
N ARG A 53 -0.95 14.08 6.50
CA ARG A 53 -0.79 14.82 7.76
C ARG A 53 0.21 15.97 7.64
N THR A 54 1.34 15.73 6.98
CA THR A 54 2.39 16.74 6.81
C THR A 54 1.91 17.89 5.93
N GLN A 55 1.23 17.59 4.83
CA GLN A 55 0.63 18.61 3.96
C GLN A 55 -0.44 19.42 4.69
N HIS A 56 -1.29 18.76 5.48
CA HIS A 56 -2.30 19.43 6.28
C HIS A 56 -1.67 20.40 7.31
N ASN A 57 -0.60 19.99 7.96
CA ASN A 57 0.14 20.83 8.91
C ASN A 57 0.82 22.03 8.22
N GLN A 58 1.40 21.83 7.02
CA GLN A 58 2.00 22.92 6.24
C GLN A 58 0.94 23.93 5.79
N ALA A 59 -0.22 23.46 5.31
CA ALA A 59 -1.33 24.32 4.91
C ALA A 59 -1.87 25.13 6.11
N ASN A 60 -2.08 24.48 7.26
CA ASN A 60 -2.51 25.16 8.49
C ASN A 60 -1.50 26.21 8.96
N PHE A 61 -0.20 25.91 8.87
CA PHE A 61 0.85 26.87 9.25
C PHE A 61 0.88 28.08 8.30
N ALA A 62 0.81 27.86 6.99
CA ALA A 62 0.78 28.93 6.00
C ALA A 62 -0.45 29.84 6.16
N MET A 63 -1.63 29.25 6.43
CA MET A 63 -2.86 30.01 6.72
C MET A 63 -2.75 30.87 7.98
N ARG A 64 -1.99 30.43 8.99
CA ARG A 64 -1.80 31.16 10.25
C ARG A 64 -0.78 32.29 10.16
N LEU A 65 0.14 32.25 9.20
CA LEU A 65 1.19 33.25 9.01
C LEU A 65 0.88 34.27 7.89
N GLY A 66 -0.08 33.99 7.03
CA GLY A 66 -0.52 34.88 5.96
C GLY A 66 -1.75 35.73 6.29
N GLY A 67 -2.20 35.75 7.55
CA GLY A 67 -3.37 36.49 8.04
C GLY A 67 -3.00 37.71 8.87
#